data_AF-A0A7X6P7V8-F1
#
_entry.id   AF-A0A7X6P7V8-F1
#
_cell.length_a   1.000
_cell.length_b   1.000
_cell.length_c   1.000
_cell.angle_alpha   90.00
_cell.angle_beta   90.00
_cell.angle_gamma   90.00
#
_symmetry.space_group_name_H-M   'P 1'
#
loop_
_entity.id
_entity.type
_entity.pdbx_description
1 polymer ?
#
loop_
_entity_poly.entity_id
_entity_poly.type
_entity_poly.pdbx_seq_one_letter_code
_entity_poly.pdbx_strand_id
1 'polypeptide(L)' 'MPNTIVNSASTVWNGELFSGSGTTSLDTSGAGSFPVAWKSRGYEGGSTTTPEELIAAAHATCFSMNLSNTLTKHG' A
#
# COMPACT_ATOMS: atom_id res chain seq x y z
N MET A 1 -10.57 23.63 -15.47
CA MET A 1 -10.00 22.26 -15.54
C MET A 1 -10.11 21.68 -14.14
N PRO A 2 -10.61 20.45 -13.95
CA PRO A 2 -10.64 19.86 -12.61
C PRO A 2 -9.21 19.74 -12.08
N ASN A 3 -9.02 20.06 -10.80
CA ASN A 3 -7.72 19.94 -10.15
C ASN A 3 -7.26 18.48 -10.17
N THR A 4 -6.00 18.25 -10.52
CA THR A 4 -5.39 16.92 -10.47
C THR A 4 -5.38 16.42 -9.03
N ILE A 5 -5.95 15.23 -8.79
CA ILE A 5 -5.83 14.56 -7.50
C ILE A 5 -4.44 13.93 -7.42
N VAL A 6 -3.63 14.36 -6.46
CA VAL A 6 -2.30 13.81 -6.18
C VAL A 6 -2.37 13.01 -4.89
N ASN A 7 -2.13 11.70 -4.99
CA ASN A 7 -1.95 10.81 -3.84
C ASN A 7 -0.47 10.41 -3.77
N SER A 8 0.11 10.52 -2.59
CA SER A 8 1.54 10.31 -2.34
C SER A 8 1.73 9.39 -1.14
N ALA A 9 2.76 8.57 -1.25
CA ALA A 9 3.31 7.72 -0.20
C ALA A 9 4.83 7.67 -0.41
N SER A 10 5.57 7.51 0.68
CA SER A 10 7.03 7.53 0.66
C SER A 10 7.59 6.37 1.48
N THR A 11 8.78 5.89 1.11
CA THR A 11 9.48 4.84 1.85
C THR A 11 10.92 5.26 2.10
N VAL A 12 11.37 5.14 3.34
CA VAL A 12 12.77 5.33 3.72
C VAL A 12 13.36 3.98 4.09
N TRP A 13 14.50 3.62 3.51
CA TRP A 13 15.22 2.37 3.76
C TRP A 13 16.60 2.66 4.34
N ASN A 14 17.02 1.87 5.33
CA ASN A 14 18.33 1.99 5.97
C ASN A 14 19.03 0.62 6.02
N GLY A 15 20.30 0.59 5.60
CA GLY A 15 21.15 -0.61 5.60
C GLY A 15 21.08 -1.44 4.32
N GLU A 16 21.78 -2.58 4.33
CA GLU A 16 21.85 -3.53 3.21
C GLU A 16 20.53 -4.29 3.01
N LEU A 17 20.32 -4.95 1.86
CA LEU A 17 19.03 -5.59 1.55
C LEU A 17 18.56 -6.62 2.60
N PHE A 18 19.43 -7.54 3.01
CA PHE A 18 19.04 -8.67 3.87
C PHE A 18 18.99 -8.34 5.37
N SER A 19 19.75 -7.34 5.82
CA SER A 19 19.86 -6.93 7.22
C SER A 19 19.20 -5.58 7.51
N GLY A 20 18.90 -4.81 6.46
CA GLY A 20 18.26 -3.52 6.53
C GLY A 20 16.76 -3.60 6.71
N SER A 21 16.17 -2.43 6.93
CA SER A 21 14.73 -2.25 7.08
C SER A 21 14.34 -0.86 6.63
N GLY A 22 13.05 -0.67 6.39
CA GLY A 22 12.49 0.60 6.02
C GLY A 22 11.15 0.86 6.67
N THR A 23 10.61 2.04 6.38
CA THR A 23 9.27 2.44 6.80
C THR A 23 8.59 3.12 5.63
N THR A 24 7.39 2.64 5.29
CA THR A 24 6.51 3.21 4.28
C THR A 24 5.43 4.04 4.95
N SER A 25 5.23 5.29 4.52
CA SER A 25 4.23 6.22 5.03
C SER A 25 3.20 6.57 3.96
N LEU A 26 1.91 6.61 4.33
CA LEU A 26 0.84 7.09 3.47
C LEU A 26 0.67 8.60 3.65
N ASP A 27 1.42 9.38 2.87
CA ASP A 27 1.59 10.82 3.09
C ASP A 27 0.30 11.62 2.89
N THR A 28 -0.52 11.27 1.89
CA THR A 28 -1.76 12.02 1.61
C THR A 28 -2.84 11.80 2.67
N SER A 29 -2.97 10.58 3.20
CA SER A 29 -4.02 10.24 4.16
C SER A 29 -3.57 10.38 5.61
N GLY A 30 -2.26 10.33 5.88
CA GLY A 30 -1.71 10.21 7.23
C GLY A 30 -2.16 8.94 7.96
N ALA A 31 -2.75 7.98 7.25
CA ALA A 31 -3.45 6.85 7.86
C ALA A 31 -2.52 5.84 8.56
N GLY A 32 -1.23 5.87 8.25
CA GLY A 32 -0.25 5.04 8.93
C GLY A 32 1.14 5.08 8.32
N SER A 33 2.08 4.63 9.14
CA SER A 33 3.44 4.28 8.75
C SER A 33 3.67 2.83 9.09
N PHE A 34 4.20 2.08 8.13
CA PHE A 34 4.35 0.64 8.23
C PHE A 34 5.82 0.25 8.12
N PRO A 35 6.37 -0.51 9.08
CA PRO A 35 7.70 -1.07 8.95
C PRO A 35 7.72 -2.10 7.81
N VAL A 36 8.79 -2.09 7.02
CA VAL A 36 9.03 -3.02 5.93
C VAL A 36 10.44 -3.61 6.04
N ALA A 37 10.59 -4.88 5.72
CA ALA A 37 11.89 -5.55 5.72
C ALA A 37 11.93 -6.62 4.63
N TRP A 38 13.11 -6.88 4.07
CA TRP A 38 13.27 -7.91 3.04
C TRP A 38 12.88 -9.29 3.55
N LYS A 39 13.18 -9.58 4.83
CA LYS A 39 12.83 -10.85 5.47
C LYS A 39 11.34 -11.17 5.35
N SER A 40 10.48 -10.20 5.63
CA SER A 40 9.01 -10.32 5.56
C SER A 40 8.49 -10.44 4.13
N ARG A 41 9.24 -9.93 3.15
CA ARG A 41 8.86 -9.96 1.72
C ARG A 41 9.33 -11.24 1.02
N GLY A 42 10.57 -11.67 1.25
CA GLY A 42 11.27 -12.64 0.41
C GLY A 42 11.44 -14.04 1.00
N TYR A 43 11.25 -14.23 2.30
CA TYR A 43 11.59 -15.49 2.99
C TYR A 43 10.49 -16.01 3.90
N GLU A 44 10.07 -15.21 4.86
CA GLU A 44 9.13 -15.64 5.91
C GLU A 44 7.89 -14.75 5.81
N GLY A 45 6.71 -15.34 5.59
CA GLY A 45 5.45 -14.64 5.83
C GLY A 45 5.39 -14.25 7.30
N GLY A 46 5.52 -12.95 7.61
CA GLY A 46 5.82 -12.45 8.94
C GLY A 46 5.20 -11.07 9.23
N SER A 47 5.18 -10.71 10.52
CA SER A 47 4.35 -9.70 11.22
C SER A 47 4.39 -8.23 10.74
N THR A 48 5.07 -7.90 9.66
CA THR A 48 5.18 -6.53 9.14
C THR A 48 4.65 -6.46 7.72
N THR A 49 4.17 -5.28 7.31
CA THR A 49 3.57 -5.14 5.98
C THR A 49 4.57 -5.45 4.86
N THR A 50 4.02 -5.70 3.66
CA THR A 50 4.80 -5.88 2.43
C THR A 50 4.28 -4.96 1.34
N PRO A 51 5.12 -4.58 0.36
CA PRO A 51 4.65 -3.86 -0.82
C PRO A 51 3.49 -4.59 -1.54
N GLU A 52 3.54 -5.91 -1.57
CA GLU A 52 2.52 -6.77 -2.18
C GLU A 52 1.17 -6.69 -1.45
N GLU A 53 1.18 -6.64 -0.12
CA GLU A 53 -0.04 -6.43 0.69
C GLU A 53 -0.68 -5.06 0.39
N LEU A 54 0.12 -4.01 0.27
CA LEU A 54 -0.37 -2.66 -0.04
C LEU A 54 -0.99 -2.58 -1.45
N ILE A 55 -0.40 -3.25 -2.44
CA ILE A 55 -0.97 -3.34 -3.79
C ILE A 55 -2.28 -4.14 -3.78
N ALA A 56 -2.32 -5.24 -3.04
CA ALA A 56 -3.54 -6.04 -2.88
C ALA A 56 -4.66 -5.22 -2.25
N ALA A 57 -4.36 -4.43 -1.21
CA ALA A 57 -5.31 -3.51 -0.58
C ALA A 57 -5.84 -2.47 -1.58
N ALA A 58 -4.95 -1.78 -2.31
CA ALA A 58 -5.34 -0.78 -3.31
C ALA A 58 -6.27 -1.37 -4.39
N HIS A 59 -5.95 -2.58 -4.88
CA HIS A 59 -6.75 -3.24 -5.90
C HIS A 59 -8.11 -3.70 -5.35
N ALA A 60 -8.13 -4.33 -4.17
CA ALA A 60 -9.38 -4.79 -3.55
C ALA A 60 -10.35 -3.62 -3.31
N THR A 61 -9.84 -2.47 -2.84
CA THR A 61 -10.66 -1.27 -2.63
C THR A 61 -11.20 -0.72 -3.95
N CYS A 62 -10.34 -0.56 -4.98
CA CYS A 62 -10.76 -0.06 -6.29
C CYS A 62 -11.83 -0.95 -6.94
N PHE A 63 -11.60 -2.27 -6.96
CA PHE A 63 -12.54 -3.23 -7.51
C PHE A 63 -13.89 -3.17 -6.79
N SER A 64 -13.89 -3.16 -5.45
CA SER A 64 -15.11 -3.11 -4.65
C SER A 64 -15.93 -1.84 -4.92
N MET A 65 -15.27 -0.68 -5.03
CA MET A 65 -15.93 0.59 -5.38
C MET A 65 -16.59 0.52 -6.77
N ASN A 66 -15.86 0.02 -7.77
CA ASN A 66 -16.40 -0.07 -9.13
C ASN A 66 -17.53 -1.11 -9.23
N LEU A 67 -17.40 -2.24 -8.55
CA LEU A 67 -18.43 -3.27 -8.50
C LEU A 67 -19.72 -2.71 -7.88
N SER A 68 -19.62 -2.03 -6.74
CA SER A 68 -20.77 -1.39 -6.09
C SER A 68 -21.48 -0.40 -7.02
N ASN A 69 -20.73 0.48 -7.68
CA ASN A 69 -21.26 1.42 -8.66
C ASN A 69 -21.95 0.72 -9.85
N THR A 70 -21.39 -0.42 -10.31
CA THR A 70 -21.95 -1.19 -11.42
C THR A 70 -23.29 -1.81 -11.03
N LEU A 71 -23.38 -2.39 -9.82
CA LEU A 71 -24.63 -2.92 -9.29
C LEU A 71 -25.69 -1.82 -9.15
N THR A 72 -25.34 -0.63 -8.67
CA THR A 72 -26.30 0.50 -8.59
C THR A 72 -26.82 0.95 -9.96
N LYS A 73 -26.01 0.84 -11.02
CA LYS A 73 -26.42 1.25 -12.37
C LYS A 73 -27.28 0.22 -13.11
N HIS A 74 -27.18 -1.05 -12.73
CA HIS A 74 -27.74 -2.17 -13.51
C HIS A 74 -28.60 -3.14 -12.69
N GLY A 75 -28.68 -2.98 -11.37
CA GLY A 75 -29.60 -3.69 -10.49
C GLY A 75 -30.82 -2.82 -10.19
#